data_AF-A0A4D7CAG2-F1
#
_entry.id   AF-A0A4D7CAG2-F1
#
_cell.length_a   1.000
_cell.length_b   1.000
_cell.length_c   1.000
_cell.angle_alpha   90.00
_cell.angle_beta   90.00
_cell.angle_gamma   90.00
#
_symmetry.space_group_name_H-M   'P 1'
#
loop_
_entity.id
_entity.type
_entity.pdbx_description
1 polymer ?
#
loop_
_entity_poly.entity_id
_entity_poly.type
_entity_poly.pdbx_seq_one_letter_code
_entity_poly.pdbx_strand_id
1 'polypeptide(L)'
;MTTLAAMKRAGFREWWAREFKPKIDARAAGLRRELSRYDVLGEQRRLTGRDGGDSIEVIVLHFSEPHGIRIQGQRFLTHASYPAEIVLRNAAHEPLHPMLDLSDPRVRALVDHLGDDPLIASAVARHDPSYGYNSVAGLAEEDVVQALEQIVSERLGFADDPRERWIAADDGMHVLAAAFYDLVRETNYPEKGGVFVDWLIARQSAGDLSPAEIEKRARRRSAMKRSTNGSVQRP
;
A
#
# COMPACT_ATOMS: atom_id res chain seq x y z
N MET A 1 24.89 0.11 35.24
CA MET A 1 23.92 -1.01 35.23
C MET A 1 22.89 -0.72 34.15
N THR A 2 22.73 -1.58 33.15
CA THR A 2 21.79 -1.28 32.04
C THR A 2 20.34 -1.55 32.44
N THR A 3 19.40 -0.88 31.78
CA THR A 3 17.96 -1.10 31.93
C THR A 3 17.59 -2.58 31.72
N LEU A 4 18.17 -3.23 30.70
CA LEU A 4 17.93 -4.64 30.41
C LEU A 4 18.39 -5.56 31.56
N ALA A 5 19.54 -5.27 32.17
CA ALA A 5 20.03 -6.03 33.33
C ALA A 5 19.14 -5.83 34.56
N ALA A 6 18.56 -4.63 34.74
CA ALA A 6 17.60 -4.33 35.79
C ALA A 6 16.29 -5.11 35.60
N MET A 7 15.73 -5.09 34.38
CA MET A 7 14.51 -5.83 34.05
C MET A 7 14.68 -7.34 34.25
N LYS A 8 15.82 -7.90 33.82
CA LYS A 8 16.11 -9.33 34.03
C LYS A 8 16.13 -9.70 35.52
N ARG A 9 16.79 -8.91 36.37
CA ARG A 9 16.81 -9.16 37.82
C ARG A 9 15.45 -8.97 38.49
N ALA A 10 14.61 -8.08 37.95
CA ALA A 10 13.25 -7.87 38.43
C ALA A 10 12.25 -8.98 38.02
N GLY A 11 12.71 -10.04 37.35
CA GLY A 11 11.85 -11.15 36.94
C GLY A 11 10.93 -10.80 35.76
N PHE A 12 11.35 -9.88 34.89
CA PHE A 12 10.54 -9.44 33.74
C PHE A 12 10.11 -10.60 32.84
N ARG A 13 10.94 -11.63 32.66
CA ARG A 13 10.62 -12.78 31.81
C ARG A 13 9.45 -13.58 32.38
N GLU A 14 9.48 -13.85 33.68
CA GLU A 14 8.46 -14.60 34.41
C GLU A 14 7.15 -13.82 34.45
N TRP A 15 7.23 -12.50 34.68
CA TRP A 15 6.09 -11.60 34.58
C TRP A 15 5.50 -11.60 33.17
N TRP A 16 6.31 -11.41 32.12
CA TRP A 16 5.84 -11.39 30.74
C TRP A 16 5.17 -12.71 30.33
N ALA A 17 5.79 -13.84 30.70
CA ALA A 17 5.29 -15.17 30.42
C ALA A 17 3.93 -15.44 31.07
N ARG A 18 3.65 -14.83 32.23
CA ARG A 18 2.38 -14.97 32.95
C ARG A 18 1.32 -14.00 32.43
N GLU A 19 1.67 -12.73 32.25
CA GLU A 19 0.69 -11.65 32.01
C GLU A 19 0.32 -11.48 30.53
N PHE A 20 1.28 -11.68 29.60
CA PHE A 20 1.11 -11.34 28.18
C PHE A 20 1.22 -12.53 27.26
N LYS A 21 2.13 -13.47 27.50
CA LYS A 21 2.32 -14.61 26.60
C LYS A 21 1.02 -15.34 26.27
N PRO A 22 0.12 -15.68 27.22
CA PRO A 22 -1.12 -16.37 26.89
C PRO A 22 -2.03 -15.55 25.97
N LYS A 23 -2.07 -14.22 26.16
CA LYS A 23 -2.88 -13.29 25.34
C LYS A 23 -2.31 -13.18 23.92
N ILE A 24 -0.99 -13.07 23.80
CA ILE A 24 -0.31 -12.99 22.50
C ILE A 24 -0.42 -14.31 21.74
N ASP A 25 -0.22 -15.46 22.40
CA ASP A 25 -0.41 -16.78 21.79
C ASP A 25 -1.85 -16.95 21.29
N ALA A 26 -2.84 -16.56 22.10
CA ALA A 26 -4.25 -16.60 21.71
C ALA A 26 -4.55 -15.68 20.52
N ARG A 27 -4.00 -14.45 20.51
CA ARG A 27 -4.15 -13.51 19.40
C ARG A 27 -3.52 -14.05 18.12
N ALA A 28 -2.30 -14.56 18.19
CA ALA A 28 -1.60 -15.15 17.05
C ALA A 28 -2.35 -16.36 16.49
N ALA A 29 -2.89 -17.23 17.35
CA ALA A 29 -3.73 -18.36 16.92
C ALA A 29 -5.03 -17.89 16.27
N GLY A 30 -5.65 -16.82 16.79
CA GLY A 30 -6.83 -16.18 16.21
C GLY A 30 -6.56 -15.63 14.81
N LEU A 31 -5.53 -14.79 14.69
CA LEU A 31 -5.08 -14.24 13.41
C LEU A 31 -4.78 -15.34 12.40
N ARG A 32 -4.05 -16.38 12.80
CA ARG A 32 -3.74 -17.50 11.91
C ARG A 32 -4.99 -18.16 11.32
N ARG A 33 -6.02 -18.44 12.14
CA ARG A 33 -7.27 -19.06 11.68
C ARG A 33 -8.08 -18.16 10.74
N GLU A 34 -8.00 -16.86 10.95
CA GLU A 34 -8.76 -15.88 10.17
C GLU A 34 -8.07 -15.60 8.83
N LEU A 35 -6.78 -15.30 8.87
CA LEU A 35 -5.97 -14.94 7.71
C LEU A 35 -5.75 -16.13 6.76
N SER A 36 -5.72 -17.38 7.27
CA SER A 36 -5.53 -18.57 6.43
C SER A 36 -6.65 -18.85 5.43
N ARG A 37 -7.73 -18.06 5.47
CA ARG A 37 -8.85 -18.14 4.53
C ARG A 37 -8.56 -17.45 3.19
N TYR A 38 -7.51 -16.65 3.13
CA TYR A 38 -7.19 -15.78 1.99
C TYR A 38 -5.86 -16.20 1.36
N ASP A 39 -5.88 -16.52 0.07
CA ASP A 39 -4.66 -16.78 -0.71
C ASP A 39 -4.12 -15.48 -1.33
N VAL A 40 -3.63 -14.60 -0.46
CA VAL A 40 -3.11 -13.28 -0.86
C VAL A 40 -1.94 -13.41 -1.83
N LEU A 41 -0.96 -14.27 -1.53
CA LEU A 41 0.22 -14.44 -2.38
C LEU A 41 -0.13 -15.10 -3.72
N GLY A 42 -1.10 -16.03 -3.75
CA GLY A 42 -1.59 -16.60 -5.00
C GLY A 42 -2.23 -15.56 -5.91
N GLU A 43 -3.09 -14.70 -5.35
CA GLU A 43 -3.74 -13.64 -6.11
C GLU A 43 -2.72 -12.56 -6.57
N GLN A 44 -1.77 -12.18 -5.73
CA GLN A 44 -0.69 -11.27 -6.11
C GLN A 44 0.21 -11.86 -7.20
N ARG A 45 0.58 -13.15 -7.12
CA ARG A 45 1.34 -13.84 -8.17
C ARG A 45 0.61 -13.80 -9.50
N ARG A 46 -0.69 -14.10 -9.49
CA ARG A 46 -1.56 -14.10 -10.68
C ARG A 46 -1.63 -12.70 -11.32
N LEU A 47 -1.77 -11.67 -10.48
CA LEU A 47 -1.94 -10.29 -10.93
C LEU A 47 -0.63 -9.65 -11.42
N THR A 48 0.48 -9.92 -10.75
CA THR A 48 1.75 -9.23 -10.99
C THR A 48 2.76 -10.03 -11.82
N GLY A 49 2.60 -11.35 -11.88
CA GLY A 49 3.57 -12.28 -12.47
C GLY A 49 4.84 -12.46 -11.64
N ARG A 50 4.92 -11.86 -10.45
CA ARG A 50 6.09 -11.93 -9.56
C ARG A 50 5.90 -13.04 -8.54
N ASP A 51 6.97 -13.79 -8.28
CA ASP A 51 6.98 -14.72 -7.15
C ASP A 51 7.30 -13.98 -5.85
N GLY A 52 6.37 -14.06 -4.89
CA GLY A 52 6.47 -13.45 -3.56
C GLY A 52 6.86 -14.46 -2.47
N GLY A 53 7.22 -15.68 -2.83
CA GLY A 53 7.44 -16.78 -1.89
C GLY A 53 6.13 -17.48 -1.46
N ASP A 54 6.23 -18.41 -0.52
CA ASP A 54 5.12 -19.35 -0.23
C ASP A 54 4.27 -18.98 0.98
N SER A 55 4.75 -18.08 1.85
CA SER A 55 4.06 -17.76 3.09
C SER A 55 4.35 -16.35 3.58
N ILE A 56 3.36 -15.78 4.25
CA ILE A 56 3.47 -14.55 5.03
C ILE A 56 3.62 -14.91 6.51
N GLU A 57 4.62 -14.33 7.17
CA GLU A 57 4.82 -14.45 8.62
C GLU A 57 4.39 -13.14 9.30
N VAL A 58 3.46 -13.24 10.25
CA VAL A 58 3.01 -12.10 11.06
C VAL A 58 3.53 -12.27 12.49
N ILE A 59 4.37 -11.33 12.91
CA ILE A 59 4.96 -11.26 14.24
C ILE A 59 4.13 -10.30 15.09
N VAL A 60 3.48 -10.83 16.11
CA VAL A 60 2.59 -10.06 16.99
C VAL A 60 3.37 -9.49 18.18
N LEU A 61 3.33 -8.17 18.32
CA LEU A 61 4.01 -7.40 19.36
C LEU A 61 3.03 -6.90 20.42
N HIS A 62 3.57 -6.48 21.57
CA HIS A 62 2.80 -5.93 22.69
C HIS A 62 3.30 -4.58 23.22
N PHE A 63 4.61 -4.35 23.22
CA PHE A 63 5.18 -3.10 23.79
C PHE A 63 5.47 -2.03 22.74
N SER A 64 5.46 -2.41 21.47
CA SER A 64 5.56 -1.51 20.33
C SER A 64 4.31 -1.69 19.50
N GLU A 65 3.72 -0.58 19.08
CA GLU A 65 2.46 -0.54 18.34
C GLU A 65 2.68 -0.10 16.87
N PRO A 66 3.36 -0.93 16.04
CA PRO A 66 3.51 -0.61 14.63
C PRO A 66 2.22 -0.93 13.87
N HIS A 67 1.79 -0.02 13.00
CA HIS A 67 0.62 -0.16 12.13
C HIS A 67 0.80 -1.19 10.99
N GLY A 68 1.75 -2.12 11.10
CA GLY A 68 2.22 -2.97 10.00
C GLY A 68 3.57 -2.46 9.48
N ILE A 69 4.65 -3.16 9.78
CA ILE A 69 5.97 -2.84 9.18
C ILE A 69 6.56 -4.12 8.62
N ARG A 70 6.87 -4.11 7.33
CA ARG A 70 7.70 -5.13 6.69
C ARG A 70 9.13 -5.02 7.20
N ILE A 71 9.67 -6.11 7.76
CA ILE A 71 11.08 -6.13 8.19
C ILE A 71 11.97 -6.69 7.08
N GLN A 72 11.71 -7.92 6.65
CA GLN A 72 12.53 -8.62 5.66
C GLN A 72 11.73 -9.77 5.04
N GLY A 73 11.82 -9.93 3.71
CA GLY A 73 11.00 -10.93 3.01
C GLY A 73 9.52 -10.70 3.30
N GLN A 74 8.73 -11.74 3.50
CA GLN A 74 7.30 -11.63 3.81
C GLN A 74 7.01 -11.65 5.32
N ARG A 75 7.84 -10.95 6.10
CA ARG A 75 7.69 -10.85 7.56
C ARG A 75 7.20 -9.48 7.98
N PHE A 76 6.08 -9.44 8.70
CA PHE A 76 5.44 -8.20 9.14
C PHE A 76 5.31 -8.15 10.65
N LEU A 77 5.55 -6.97 11.22
CA LEU A 77 5.22 -6.68 12.61
C LEU A 77 3.81 -6.12 12.70
N THR A 78 3.01 -6.60 13.66
CA THR A 78 1.74 -5.98 14.02
C THR A 78 1.59 -5.95 15.53
N HIS A 79 0.87 -4.97 16.06
CA HIS A 79 0.49 -4.96 17.46
C HIS A 79 -0.69 -5.88 17.74
N ALA A 80 -0.74 -6.43 18.96
CA ALA A 80 -1.82 -7.31 19.39
C ALA A 80 -3.20 -6.64 19.42
N SER A 81 -3.28 -5.31 19.51
CA SER A 81 -4.54 -4.55 19.53
C SER A 81 -5.22 -4.43 18.16
N TYR A 82 -4.46 -4.47 17.06
CA TYR A 82 -5.04 -4.22 15.74
C TYR A 82 -6.02 -5.33 15.36
N PRO A 83 -7.19 -4.99 14.78
CA PRO A 83 -8.13 -5.97 14.23
C PRO A 83 -7.50 -6.78 13.10
N ALA A 84 -8.00 -7.99 12.89
CA ALA A 84 -7.45 -8.90 11.88
C ALA A 84 -7.58 -8.35 10.45
N GLU A 85 -8.61 -7.55 10.19
CA GLU A 85 -8.81 -6.85 8.93
C GLU A 85 -7.64 -5.91 8.58
N ILE A 86 -7.14 -5.13 9.54
CA ILE A 86 -5.97 -4.26 9.32
C ILE A 86 -4.74 -5.12 9.01
N VAL A 87 -4.55 -6.23 9.75
CA VAL A 87 -3.44 -7.16 9.49
C VAL A 87 -3.56 -7.79 8.10
N LEU A 88 -4.77 -8.12 7.65
CA LEU A 88 -5.03 -8.69 6.33
C LEU A 88 -4.71 -7.70 5.21
N ARG A 89 -5.14 -6.44 5.35
CA ARG A 89 -4.82 -5.37 4.37
C ARG A 89 -3.32 -5.16 4.25
N ASN A 90 -2.62 -5.11 5.38
CA ASN A 90 -1.15 -4.99 5.37
C ASN A 90 -0.50 -6.20 4.69
N ALA A 91 -1.01 -7.41 4.93
CA ALA A 91 -0.54 -8.61 4.25
C ALA A 91 -0.84 -8.59 2.74
N ALA A 92 -1.89 -7.89 2.29
CA ALA A 92 -2.19 -7.69 0.87
C ALA A 92 -1.40 -6.54 0.22
N HIS A 93 -0.93 -5.59 1.02
CA HIS A 93 -0.20 -4.40 0.59
C HIS A 93 1.30 -4.65 0.54
N GLU A 94 1.91 -4.94 1.69
CA GLU A 94 3.34 -4.90 1.89
C GLU A 94 4.16 -5.89 1.03
N PRO A 95 3.68 -7.12 0.74
CA PRO A 95 4.35 -8.01 -0.22
C PRO A 95 4.53 -7.46 -1.62
N LEU A 96 3.71 -6.51 -2.05
CA LEU A 96 3.81 -5.91 -3.38
C LEU A 96 5.06 -5.05 -3.51
N HIS A 97 5.51 -4.43 -2.41
CA HIS A 97 6.71 -3.61 -2.43
C HIS A 97 8.01 -4.42 -2.63
N PRO A 98 9.03 -3.84 -3.27
CA PRO A 98 8.90 -2.77 -4.25
C PRO A 98 8.29 -3.31 -5.55
N MET A 99 7.39 -2.59 -6.22
CA MET A 99 6.84 -2.94 -7.54
C MET A 99 7.62 -2.31 -8.69
N LEU A 100 8.19 -1.13 -8.49
CA LEU A 100 8.93 -0.36 -9.49
C LEU A 100 10.43 -0.41 -9.21
N ASP A 101 11.16 -1.16 -10.04
CA ASP A 101 12.62 -1.22 -9.99
C ASP A 101 13.23 -0.07 -10.81
N LEU A 102 13.69 0.99 -10.13
CA LEU A 102 14.32 2.14 -10.77
C LEU A 102 15.67 1.84 -11.45
N SER A 103 16.24 0.64 -11.24
CA SER A 103 17.41 0.21 -11.99
C SER A 103 17.08 -0.21 -13.43
N ASP A 104 15.80 -0.54 -13.72
CA ASP A 104 15.31 -0.72 -15.09
C ASP A 104 15.10 0.66 -15.75
N PRO A 105 15.83 0.99 -16.84
CA PRO A 105 15.68 2.26 -17.53
C PRO A 105 14.26 2.55 -18.03
N ARG A 106 13.46 1.51 -18.33
CA ARG A 106 12.08 1.66 -18.77
C ARG A 106 11.18 2.13 -17.63
N VAL A 107 11.38 1.57 -16.43
CA VAL A 107 10.68 1.99 -15.21
C VAL A 107 11.12 3.41 -14.82
N ARG A 108 12.42 3.72 -14.95
CA ARG A 108 12.91 5.08 -14.72
C ARG A 108 12.22 6.09 -15.65
N ALA A 109 12.14 5.78 -16.95
CA ALA A 109 11.48 6.63 -17.93
C ALA A 109 9.98 6.81 -17.66
N LEU A 110 9.30 5.75 -17.19
CA LEU A 110 7.91 5.84 -16.73
C LEU A 110 7.76 6.83 -15.56
N VAL A 111 8.61 6.70 -14.54
CA VAL A 111 8.56 7.57 -13.35
C VAL A 111 8.91 9.02 -13.70
N ASP A 112 9.89 9.24 -14.57
CA ASP A 112 10.24 10.59 -15.04
C ASP A 112 9.08 11.21 -15.83
N HIS A 113 8.40 10.44 -16.71
CA HIS A 113 7.21 10.87 -17.42
C HIS A 113 6.05 11.25 -16.49
N LEU A 114 5.84 10.49 -15.40
CA LEU A 114 4.87 10.87 -14.37
C LEU A 114 5.28 12.17 -13.63
N GLY A 115 6.59 12.39 -13.47
CA GLY A 115 7.12 13.61 -12.85
C GLY A 115 6.90 14.88 -13.67
N ASP A 116 6.74 14.75 -14.99
CA ASP A 116 6.42 15.87 -15.88
C ASP A 116 4.96 16.34 -15.74
N ASP A 117 4.09 15.57 -15.05
CA ASP A 117 2.71 15.97 -14.76
C ASP A 117 2.65 17.01 -13.62
N PRO A 118 2.14 18.23 -13.87
CA PRO A 118 2.01 19.26 -12.84
C PRO A 118 1.16 18.86 -11.64
N LEU A 119 0.16 17.99 -11.83
CA LEU A 119 -0.70 17.49 -10.76
C LEU A 119 0.10 16.62 -9.79
N ILE A 120 0.91 15.71 -10.33
CA ILE A 120 1.75 14.78 -9.55
C ILE A 120 2.87 15.56 -8.86
N ALA A 121 3.56 16.43 -9.57
CA ALA A 121 4.59 17.30 -9.00
C ALA A 121 4.04 18.15 -7.84
N SER A 122 2.83 18.70 -8.00
CA SER A 122 2.14 19.49 -6.96
C SER A 122 1.67 18.65 -5.76
N ALA A 123 1.31 17.37 -5.97
CA ALA A 123 0.98 16.46 -4.89
C ALA A 123 2.20 16.19 -4.00
N VAL A 124 3.35 15.87 -4.61
CA VAL A 124 4.62 15.66 -3.88
C VAL A 124 5.06 16.94 -3.16
N ALA A 125 4.97 18.11 -3.81
CA ALA A 125 5.45 19.36 -3.23
C ALA A 125 4.63 19.88 -2.04
N ARG A 126 3.34 19.51 -1.95
CA ARG A 126 2.44 19.92 -0.86
C ARG A 126 2.35 18.89 0.26
N HIS A 127 2.97 17.73 0.08
CA HIS A 127 3.01 16.68 1.07
C HIS A 127 3.71 17.14 2.35
N ASP A 128 3.24 16.66 3.49
CA ASP A 128 3.98 16.81 4.74
C ASP A 128 5.13 15.78 4.73
N PRO A 129 6.40 16.23 4.69
CA PRO A 129 7.54 15.34 4.54
C PRO A 129 7.82 14.46 5.76
N SER A 130 7.10 14.66 6.87
CA SER A 130 7.14 13.77 8.02
C SER A 130 6.47 12.41 7.73
N TYR A 131 5.66 12.32 6.69
CA TYR A 131 5.14 11.07 6.13
C TYR A 131 6.06 10.53 5.03
N GLY A 132 5.82 9.28 4.59
CA GLY A 132 6.61 8.61 3.54
C GLY A 132 6.41 9.20 2.14
N TYR A 133 7.09 8.64 1.13
CA TYR A 133 6.84 8.92 -0.31
C TYR A 133 7.14 10.34 -0.80
N ASN A 134 8.19 10.96 -0.25
CA ASN A 134 8.62 12.35 -0.51
C ASN A 134 9.25 12.62 -1.90
N SER A 135 8.95 11.78 -2.89
CA SER A 135 9.45 11.92 -4.26
C SER A 135 8.41 11.38 -5.24
N VAL A 136 8.46 11.79 -6.50
CA VAL A 136 7.61 11.22 -7.57
C VAL A 136 7.75 9.70 -7.63
N ALA A 137 8.98 9.19 -7.49
CA ALA A 137 9.23 7.76 -7.47
C ALA A 137 8.56 7.07 -6.28
N GLY A 138 8.67 7.65 -5.08
CA GLY A 138 8.02 7.14 -3.88
C GLY A 138 6.49 7.15 -4.00
N LEU A 139 5.92 8.25 -4.47
CA LEU A 139 4.48 8.36 -4.67
C LEU A 139 3.97 7.38 -5.74
N ALA A 140 4.67 7.26 -6.87
CA ALA A 140 4.30 6.33 -7.92
C ALA A 140 4.37 4.87 -7.46
N GLU A 141 5.40 4.52 -6.69
CA GLU A 141 5.56 3.20 -6.09
C GLU A 141 4.39 2.86 -5.15
N GLU A 142 4.08 3.77 -4.22
CA GLU A 142 2.97 3.61 -3.28
C GLU A 142 1.63 3.50 -3.99
N ASP A 143 1.36 4.40 -4.93
CA ASP A 143 0.07 4.47 -5.60
C ASP A 143 -0.17 3.26 -6.52
N VAL A 144 0.88 2.71 -7.12
CA VAL A 144 0.80 1.41 -7.82
C VAL A 144 0.42 0.31 -6.85
N VAL A 145 1.07 0.24 -5.68
CA VAL A 145 0.77 -0.78 -4.68
C VAL A 145 -0.64 -0.64 -4.12
N GLN A 146 -1.09 0.57 -3.80
CA GLN A 146 -2.45 0.88 -3.37
C GLN A 146 -3.50 0.41 -4.39
N ALA A 147 -3.27 0.71 -5.67
CA ALA A 147 -4.17 0.29 -6.74
C ALA A 147 -4.24 -1.24 -6.87
N LEU A 148 -3.09 -1.93 -6.80
CA LEU A 148 -3.01 -3.38 -6.88
C LEU A 148 -3.61 -4.08 -5.66
N GLU A 149 -3.34 -3.57 -4.46
CA GLU A 149 -3.92 -4.08 -3.22
C GLU A 149 -5.44 -4.00 -3.27
N GLN A 150 -6.02 -2.88 -3.71
CA GLN A 150 -7.47 -2.77 -3.86
C GLN A 150 -8.04 -3.89 -4.78
N ILE A 151 -7.38 -4.20 -5.89
CA ILE A 151 -7.81 -5.29 -6.80
C ILE A 151 -7.71 -6.67 -6.13
N VAL A 152 -6.62 -6.93 -5.42
CA VAL A 152 -6.41 -8.18 -4.67
C VAL A 152 -7.50 -8.34 -3.60
N SER A 153 -7.74 -7.29 -2.82
CA SER A 153 -8.72 -7.26 -1.74
C SER A 153 -10.16 -7.44 -2.26
N GLU A 154 -10.49 -6.86 -3.41
CA GLU A 154 -11.79 -7.04 -4.07
C GLU A 154 -12.01 -8.49 -4.52
N ARG A 155 -10.98 -9.12 -5.12
CA ARG A 155 -11.08 -10.52 -5.58
C ARG A 155 -11.14 -11.51 -4.42
N LEU A 156 -10.53 -11.17 -3.30
CA LEU A 156 -10.55 -11.97 -2.09
C LEU A 156 -11.75 -11.64 -1.16
N GLY A 157 -12.57 -10.67 -1.53
CA GLY A 157 -13.85 -10.38 -0.89
C GLY A 157 -13.76 -9.67 0.46
N PHE A 158 -12.72 -8.87 0.69
CA PHE A 158 -12.55 -8.09 1.94
C PHE A 158 -12.26 -6.60 1.71
N ALA A 159 -12.32 -6.11 0.48
CA ALA A 159 -12.11 -4.69 0.18
C ALA A 159 -13.25 -3.80 0.71
N ASP A 160 -12.88 -2.58 1.08
CA ASP A 160 -13.80 -1.45 1.16
C ASP A 160 -14.26 -1.00 -0.22
N ASP A 161 -15.31 -0.18 -0.25
CA ASP A 161 -15.66 0.57 -1.46
C ASP A 161 -14.48 1.45 -1.90
N PRO A 162 -14.02 1.32 -3.15
CA PRO A 162 -12.86 2.06 -3.63
C PRO A 162 -13.10 3.58 -3.64
N ARG A 163 -14.33 4.06 -3.88
CA ARG A 163 -14.60 5.51 -3.87
C ARG A 163 -14.48 6.07 -2.47
N GLU A 164 -15.05 5.38 -1.48
CA GLU A 164 -14.92 5.76 -0.07
C GLU A 164 -13.46 5.79 0.34
N ARG A 165 -12.69 4.76 -0.04
CA ARG A 165 -11.24 4.70 0.20
C ARG A 165 -10.50 5.88 -0.41
N TRP A 166 -10.68 6.17 -1.71
CA TRP A 166 -9.93 7.24 -2.38
C TRP A 166 -10.33 8.65 -1.93
N ILE A 167 -11.54 8.83 -1.40
CA ILE A 167 -11.98 10.10 -0.82
C ILE A 167 -11.36 10.30 0.56
N ALA A 168 -11.23 9.23 1.36
CA ALA A 168 -10.75 9.28 2.73
C ALA A 168 -9.23 9.18 2.87
N ALA A 169 -8.53 8.59 1.88
CA ALA A 169 -7.10 8.33 1.95
C ALA A 169 -6.26 9.62 1.86
N ASP A 170 -5.48 9.87 2.91
CA ASP A 170 -4.37 10.82 2.99
C ASP A 170 -4.63 12.18 2.33
N ASP A 171 -5.75 12.81 2.66
CA ASP A 171 -6.19 14.12 2.15
C ASP A 171 -6.22 14.23 0.61
N GLY A 172 -6.44 13.10 -0.07
CA GLY A 172 -6.50 13.03 -1.53
C GLY A 172 -5.14 12.98 -2.22
N MET A 173 -4.07 12.60 -1.50
CA MET A 173 -2.72 12.47 -2.04
C MET A 173 -2.59 11.38 -3.10
N HIS A 174 -3.26 10.24 -2.90
CA HIS A 174 -3.15 9.05 -3.75
C HIS A 174 -3.95 9.15 -5.05
N VAL A 175 -3.80 10.27 -5.76
CA VAL A 175 -4.44 10.55 -7.04
C VAL A 175 -4.03 9.52 -8.10
N LEU A 176 -2.77 9.07 -8.09
CA LEU A 176 -2.29 8.06 -9.03
C LEU A 176 -2.91 6.69 -8.72
N ALA A 177 -3.15 6.35 -7.45
CA ALA A 177 -3.76 5.08 -7.08
C ALA A 177 -5.15 4.94 -7.70
N ALA A 178 -5.96 5.99 -7.59
CA ALA A 178 -7.28 6.05 -8.22
C ALA A 178 -7.20 5.98 -9.75
N ALA A 179 -6.20 6.64 -10.36
CA ALA A 179 -6.00 6.62 -11.82
C ALA A 179 -5.55 5.24 -12.33
N PHE A 180 -4.58 4.62 -11.65
CA PHE A 180 -4.10 3.26 -11.95
C PHE A 180 -5.20 2.23 -11.76
N TYR A 181 -5.96 2.32 -10.66
CA TYR A 181 -7.10 1.43 -10.42
C TYR A 181 -8.12 1.51 -11.57
N ASP A 182 -8.48 2.71 -12.03
CA ASP A 182 -9.40 2.87 -13.17
C ASP A 182 -8.83 2.27 -14.45
N LEU A 183 -7.55 2.51 -14.75
CA LEU A 183 -6.87 2.01 -15.94
C LEU A 183 -6.79 0.47 -15.95
N VAL A 184 -6.42 -0.12 -14.81
CA VAL A 184 -6.37 -1.58 -14.62
C VAL A 184 -7.74 -2.19 -14.89
N ARG A 185 -8.82 -1.59 -14.35
CA ARG A 185 -10.20 -2.02 -14.58
C ARG A 185 -10.65 -1.84 -16.03
N GLU A 186 -10.38 -0.68 -16.64
CA GLU A 186 -10.80 -0.36 -18.01
C GLU A 186 -10.18 -1.29 -19.05
N THR A 187 -8.93 -1.70 -18.84
CA THR A 187 -8.21 -2.60 -19.76
C THR A 187 -8.49 -4.08 -19.52
N ASN A 188 -9.35 -4.38 -18.53
CA ASN A 188 -9.67 -5.70 -18.03
C ASN A 188 -8.41 -6.48 -17.59
N TYR A 189 -7.40 -5.78 -17.07
CA TYR A 189 -6.16 -6.40 -16.60
C TYR A 189 -6.38 -7.41 -15.47
N PRO A 190 -7.27 -7.17 -14.47
CA PRO A 190 -7.51 -8.13 -13.39
C PRO A 190 -7.91 -9.52 -13.90
N GLU A 191 -8.57 -9.64 -15.04
CA GLU A 191 -8.92 -10.96 -15.59
C GLU A 191 -7.82 -11.55 -16.48
N LYS A 192 -7.02 -10.70 -17.14
CA LYS A 192 -5.92 -11.15 -18.02
C LYS A 192 -4.67 -11.58 -17.24
N GLY A 193 -4.34 -10.86 -16.17
CA GLY A 193 -3.06 -11.00 -15.46
C GLY A 193 -1.86 -10.71 -16.37
N GLY A 194 -0.67 -11.15 -15.92
CA GLY A 194 0.59 -11.01 -16.66
C GLY A 194 1.69 -10.38 -15.82
N VAL A 195 2.73 -9.87 -16.51
CA VAL A 195 3.81 -9.10 -15.87
C VAL A 195 3.35 -7.65 -15.77
N PHE A 196 2.93 -7.22 -14.58
CA PHE A 196 2.27 -5.93 -14.38
C PHE A 196 3.13 -4.74 -14.84
N VAL A 197 4.43 -4.77 -14.55
CA VAL A 197 5.36 -3.69 -14.92
C VAL A 197 5.46 -3.54 -16.44
N ASP A 198 5.59 -4.65 -17.18
CA ASP A 198 5.61 -4.61 -18.65
C ASP A 198 4.28 -4.11 -19.21
N TRP A 199 3.16 -4.52 -18.61
CA TRP A 199 1.84 -4.00 -18.98
C TRP A 199 1.77 -2.47 -18.75
N LEU A 200 2.23 -1.98 -17.61
CA LEU A 200 2.18 -0.56 -17.26
C LEU A 200 3.05 0.28 -18.21
N ILE A 201 4.25 -0.18 -18.55
CA ILE A 201 5.13 0.45 -19.55
C ILE A 201 4.44 0.49 -20.94
N ALA A 202 3.75 -0.58 -21.32
CA ALA A 202 2.99 -0.61 -22.57
C ALA A 202 1.81 0.39 -22.56
N ARG A 203 1.16 0.61 -21.41
CA ARG A 203 0.11 1.63 -21.25
C ARG A 203 0.67 3.05 -21.35
N GLN A 204 1.82 3.32 -20.74
CA GLN A 204 2.53 4.59 -20.90
C GLN A 204 2.82 4.87 -22.38
N SER A 205 3.38 3.88 -23.09
CA SER A 205 3.72 4.00 -24.51
C SER A 205 2.50 4.23 -25.41
N ALA A 206 1.32 3.76 -24.97
CA ALA A 206 0.05 3.99 -25.65
C ALA A 206 -0.57 5.38 -25.34
N GLY A 207 0.01 6.16 -24.44
CA GLY A 207 -0.50 7.48 -24.02
C GLY A 207 -1.57 7.43 -22.92
N ASP A 208 -1.85 6.24 -22.37
CA ASP A 208 -2.88 6.03 -21.33
C ASP A 208 -2.53 6.68 -19.98
N LEU A 209 -1.26 7.11 -19.83
CA LEU A 209 -0.72 7.81 -18.67
C LEU A 209 -0.29 9.26 -19.01
N SER A 210 -0.93 9.88 -20.00
CA SER A 210 -0.78 11.32 -20.20
C SER A 210 -1.44 12.11 -19.05
N PRO A 211 -1.00 13.34 -18.75
CA PRO A 211 -1.59 14.14 -17.67
C PRO A 211 -3.11 14.28 -17.76
N ALA A 212 -3.64 14.47 -18.97
CA ALA A 212 -5.07 14.58 -19.21
C ALA A 212 -5.83 13.28 -18.88
N GLU A 213 -5.26 12.11 -19.20
CA GLU A 213 -5.89 10.83 -18.87
C GLU A 213 -5.77 10.50 -17.38
N ILE A 214 -4.64 10.79 -16.74
CA ILE A 214 -4.47 10.62 -15.28
C ILE A 214 -5.53 11.44 -14.53
N GLU A 215 -5.65 12.73 -14.84
CA GLU A 215 -6.63 13.60 -14.18
C GLU A 215 -8.07 13.12 -14.41
N LYS A 216 -8.42 12.75 -15.63
CA LYS A 216 -9.74 12.22 -15.99
C LYS A 216 -10.08 10.95 -15.21
N ARG A 217 -9.13 10.03 -15.10
CA ARG A 217 -9.29 8.76 -14.37
C ARG A 217 -9.42 8.97 -12.87
N ALA A 218 -8.52 9.76 -12.29
CA ALA A 218 -8.57 10.12 -10.89
C ALA A 218 -9.92 10.77 -10.54
N ARG A 219 -10.42 11.73 -11.34
CA ARG A 219 -11.74 12.36 -11.10
C ARG A 219 -12.94 11.43 -11.21
N ARG A 220 -12.86 10.36 -12.02
CA ARG A 220 -13.94 9.38 -12.14
C ARG A 220 -14.09 8.57 -10.85
N ARG A 221 -12.98 8.32 -10.16
CA ARG A 221 -12.88 7.43 -8.99
C ARG A 221 -12.74 8.16 -7.66
N SER A 222 -12.27 9.40 -7.69
CA SER A 222 -12.10 10.29 -6.54
C SER A 222 -12.98 11.52 -6.75
N ALA A 223 -13.65 12.02 -5.72
CA ALA A 223 -14.43 13.25 -5.79
C ALA A 223 -13.54 14.52 -5.83
N MET A 224 -12.54 14.55 -6.71
CA MET A 224 -11.54 15.61 -6.79
C MET A 224 -12.24 16.93 -7.17
N LYS A 225 -12.44 17.81 -6.18
CA LYS A 225 -12.99 19.16 -6.40
C LYS A 225 -11.93 19.99 -7.13
N ARG A 226 -12.32 20.74 -8.17
CA ARG A 226 -11.45 21.75 -8.79
C ARG A 226 -10.98 22.71 -7.69
N SER A 227 -9.66 22.89 -7.54
CA SER A 227 -9.15 24.12 -6.94
C SER A 227 -9.44 25.25 -7.94
N THR A 228 -10.55 25.95 -7.74
CA THR A 228 -10.80 27.22 -8.42
C THR A 228 -10.03 28.30 -7.68
N ASN A 229 -8.77 28.50 -8.05
CA ASN A 229 -8.09 29.74 -7.69
C ASN A 229 -8.53 30.85 -8.66
N GLY A 230 -8.98 31.97 -8.09
CA GLY A 230 -9.05 33.25 -8.80
C GLY A 230 -10.37 34.01 -8.69
N SER A 231 -10.78 34.45 -7.49
CA SER A 231 -11.52 35.70 -7.37
C SER A 231 -10.58 36.78 -6.84
N VAL A 232 -10.06 37.54 -7.80
CA VAL A 232 -9.47 38.86 -7.62
C VAL A 232 -10.46 39.72 -6.82
N GLN A 233 -10.11 40.09 -5.58
CA GLN A 233 -10.68 41.28 -4.97
C GLN A 233 -10.01 42.49 -5.63
N ARG A 234 -10.82 43.24 -6.37
CA ARG A 234 -10.56 44.63 -6.77
C ARG A 234 -11.52 45.53 -5.99
N PRO A 235 -11.10 46.79 -5.76
CA PRO A 235 -11.18 47.49 -4.48
C PRO A 235 -12.59 47.79 -3.98
#